data_AF-A0A9N9HJ13-F1
#
_entry.id   AF-A0A9N9HJ13-F1
#
_cell.length_a   1.000
_cell.length_b   1.000
_cell.length_c   1.000
_cell.angle_alpha   90.00
_cell.angle_beta   90.00
_cell.angle_gamma   90.00
#
_symmetry.space_group_name_H-M   'P 1'
#
loop_
_entity.id
_entity.type
_entity.pdbx_description
1 polymer ?
#
loop_
_entity_poly.entity_id
_entity_poly.type
_entity_poly.pdbx_seq_one_letter_code
_entity_poly.pdbx_strand_id
1 'polypeptide(L)'
;NSASYFLGDAKNDSLQRIYGISFPDTKQMTEYKKFIEEAGKRDHRKIGKDQELYFFHELSPGSCFFLPYGTRIYNTLVEFIK
;
A
#
# COMPACT_ATOMS: atom_id res chain seq x y z
N ASN A 1 2.29 13.65 1.04
CA ASN A 1 1.68 14.68 0.16
C ASN A 1 1.07 14.01 -1.04
N SER A 2 -0.26 14.06 -1.17
CA SER A 2 -0.96 13.55 -2.35
C SER A 2 -0.98 14.66 -3.40
N ALA A 3 -0.37 14.39 -4.56
CA ALA A 3 -0.53 15.22 -5.74
C ALA A 3 -1.61 14.61 -6.63
N SER A 4 -2.37 15.45 -7.31
CA SER A 4 -3.31 15.02 -8.35
C SER A 4 -3.22 15.97 -9.52
N TYR A 5 -3.38 15.47 -10.73
CA TYR A 5 -3.37 16.34 -11.91
C TYR A 5 -4.77 16.85 -12.22
N PHE A 6 -4.87 18.06 -12.79
CA PHE A 6 -6.14 18.61 -13.23
C PHE A 6 -6.79 17.69 -14.28
N LEU A 7 -8.06 17.31 -14.03
CA LEU A 7 -8.82 16.31 -14.80
C LEU A 7 -8.17 14.91 -14.88
N GLY A 8 -7.17 14.63 -14.03
CA GLY A 8 -6.42 13.38 -14.07
C GLY A 8 -5.43 13.26 -15.24
N ASP A 9 -5.23 14.33 -16.03
CA ASP A 9 -4.26 14.34 -17.13
C ASP A 9 -2.90 14.82 -16.63
N ALA A 10 -1.89 13.95 -16.70
CA ALA A 10 -0.52 14.23 -16.26
C ALA A 10 0.17 15.39 -17.00
N LYS A 11 -0.38 15.87 -18.13
CA LYS A 11 0.12 17.06 -18.85
C LYS A 11 -0.32 18.38 -18.21
N ASN A 12 -1.38 18.36 -17.41
CA ASN A 12 -1.92 19.56 -16.79
C ASN A 12 -1.23 19.88 -15.46
N ASP A 13 -1.62 21.01 -14.87
CA ASP A 13 -1.08 21.48 -13.60
C ASP A 13 -1.24 20.44 -12.46
N SER A 14 -0.21 20.37 -11.62
CA SER A 14 -0.22 19.58 -10.39
C SER A 14 -1.01 20.32 -9.31
N LEU A 15 -2.03 19.65 -8.77
CA LEU A 15 -2.87 20.14 -7.68
C LEU A 15 -2.51 19.42 -6.37
N GLN A 16 -2.60 20.15 -5.26
CA GLN A 16 -2.45 19.60 -3.93
C GLN A 16 -3.79 19.06 -3.42
N ARG A 17 -3.86 17.76 -3.13
CA ARG A 17 -5.07 17.13 -2.59
C ARG A 17 -5.01 17.05 -1.07
N ILE A 18 -5.99 17.66 -0.41
CA ILE A 18 -6.20 17.56 1.04
C ILE A 18 -7.30 16.55 1.32
N TYR A 19 -6.97 15.49 2.06
CA TYR A 19 -7.95 14.49 2.50
C TYR A 19 -8.50 14.89 3.88
N GLY A 20 -9.82 14.80 4.03
CA GLY A 20 -10.52 15.04 5.28
C GLY A 20 -11.70 14.09 5.43
N ILE A 21 -12.02 13.75 6.67
CA ILE A 21 -13.20 12.97 7.04
C ILE A 21 -13.81 13.59 8.30
N SER A 22 -15.14 13.64 8.37
CA SER A 22 -15.88 14.19 9.50
C SER A 22 -16.84 13.15 10.07
N PHE A 23 -17.01 13.16 11.39
CA PHE A 23 -17.92 12.27 12.11
C PHE A 23 -18.92 13.08 12.93
N PRO A 24 -20.18 12.63 13.07
CA PRO A 24 -21.16 13.28 13.94
C PRO A 24 -20.80 13.23 15.44
N ASP A 25 -20.05 12.22 15.85
CA ASP A 25 -19.63 12.02 17.24
C ASP A 25 -18.14 11.67 17.38
N THR A 26 -17.57 12.03 18.53
CA THR A 26 -16.16 11.80 18.87
C THR A 26 -15.79 10.32 19.02
N LYS A 27 -16.74 9.45 19.43
CA LYS A 27 -16.49 8.01 19.54
C LYS A 27 -16.24 7.39 18.18
N GLN A 28 -17.04 7.74 17.18
CA GLN A 28 -16.90 7.24 15.81
C GLN A 28 -15.56 7.67 15.19
N MET A 29 -15.12 8.90 15.45
CA MET A 29 -13.80 9.37 15.01
C MET A 29 -12.67 8.56 15.64
N THR A 30 -12.78 8.22 16.92
CA THR A 30 -11.76 7.43 17.63
C THR A 30 -11.72 5.99 17.10
N GLU A 31 -12.88 5.39 16.88
CA GLU A 31 -13.01 4.06 16.29
C GLU A 31 -12.41 4.01 14.87
N TYR A 32 -12.71 5.01 14.04
CA TYR A 32 -12.14 5.12 12.70
C TYR A 32 -10.61 5.24 12.73
N LYS A 33 -10.06 6.06 13.64
CA LYS A 33 -8.60 6.16 13.81
C LYS A 33 -7.97 4.83 14.16
N LYS A 34 -8.58 4.08 15.08
CA LYS A 34 -8.12 2.74 15.45
C LYS A 34 -8.20 1.77 14.27
N PHE A 35 -9.27 1.83 13.48
CA PHE A 35 -9.43 1.01 12.28
C PHE A 35 -8.32 1.28 11.25
N ILE A 36 -8.01 2.56 10.98
CA ILE A 36 -6.93 2.93 10.04
C ILE A 36 -5.57 2.49 10.55
N GLU A 37 -5.30 2.59 11.86
CA GLU A 37 -4.06 2.10 12.45
C GLU A 37 -3.89 0.59 12.25
N GLU A 38 -4.94 -0.19 12.53
CA GLU A 38 -4.93 -1.64 12.34
C GLU A 38 -4.81 -2.04 10.86
N ALA A 39 -5.45 -1.30 9.95
CA ALA A 39 -5.30 -1.50 8.51
C ALA A 39 -3.85 -1.22 8.06
N GLY A 40 -3.22 -0.16 8.58
CA GLY A 40 -1.83 0.19 8.27
C GLY A 40 -0.82 -0.86 8.76
N LYS A 41 -1.10 -1.56 9.86
CA LYS A 41 -0.29 -2.70 10.33
C LYS A 41 -0.35 -3.90 9.37
N ARG A 42 -1.43 -4.03 8.60
CA ARG A 42 -1.69 -5.15 7.68
C ARG A 42 -1.35 -4.83 6.23
N ASP A 43 -0.68 -3.72 5.97
CA ASP A 43 -0.24 -3.37 4.62
C ASP A 43 0.84 -4.35 4.14
N HIS A 44 0.56 -5.06 3.05
CA HIS A 44 1.49 -6.00 2.43
C HIS A 44 2.85 -5.37 2.09
N ARG A 45 2.90 -4.06 1.77
CA ARG A 45 4.16 -3.36 1.48
C ARG A 45 5.03 -3.21 2.72
N LYS A 46 4.40 -3.01 3.88
CA LYS A 46 5.09 -2.94 5.17
C LYS A 46 5.53 -4.33 5.60
N ILE A 47 4.60 -5.28 5.63
CA ILE A 47 4.88 -6.67 6.04
C ILE A 47 5.91 -7.32 5.13
N GLY A 48 5.77 -7.16 3.81
CA GLY A 48 6.69 -7.75 2.83
C GLY A 48 8.11 -7.21 2.95
N LYS A 49 8.28 -5.95 3.38
CA LYS A 49 9.59 -5.38 3.71
C LYS A 49 10.10 -5.89 5.06
N ASP A 50 9.28 -5.84 6.10
CA ASP A 50 9.65 -6.23 7.46
C ASP A 50 10.00 -7.73 7.57
N GLN A 51 9.40 -8.57 6.71
CA GLN A 51 9.65 -10.01 6.63
C GLN A 51 10.56 -10.43 5.47
N GLU A 52 11.19 -9.47 4.77
CA GLU A 52 12.12 -9.75 3.67
C GLU A 52 11.54 -10.70 2.62
N LEU A 53 10.31 -10.46 2.18
CA LEU A 53 9.62 -11.28 1.19
C LEU A 53 9.96 -10.83 -0.24
N TYR A 54 9.97 -9.53 -0.48
CA TYR A 54 10.29 -8.95 -1.77
C TYR A 54 10.72 -7.49 -1.61
N PHE A 55 11.35 -6.94 -2.65
CA PHE A 55 11.63 -5.51 -2.74
C PHE A 55 11.40 -4.98 -4.16
N PHE A 56 11.32 -3.66 -4.27
CA PHE A 56 11.21 -2.94 -5.55
C PHE A 56 12.46 -2.07 -5.76
N HIS A 57 12.95 -2.04 -6.99
CA HIS A 57 14.07 -1.18 -7.39
C HIS A 57 13.66 -0.30 -8.57
N GLU A 58 14.21 0.91 -8.64
CA GLU A 58 13.94 1.87 -9.73
C GLU A 58 14.36 1.36 -11.12
N LEU A 59 15.18 0.31 -11.19
CA LEU A 59 15.61 -0.30 -12.45
C LEU A 59 14.48 -1.13 -13.09
N SER A 60 13.49 -1.54 -12.30
CA SER A 60 12.34 -2.29 -12.77
C SER A 60 11.06 -1.86 -12.02
N PRO A 61 10.53 -0.66 -12.31
CA PRO A 61 9.36 -0.14 -11.63
C PRO A 61 8.14 -1.03 -11.92
N GLY A 62 7.43 -1.44 -10.87
CA GLY A 62 6.25 -2.29 -10.97
C GLY A 62 6.56 -3.80 -11.02
N SER A 63 7.82 -4.20 -11.24
CA SER A 63 8.25 -5.58 -11.08
C SER A 63 8.91 -5.79 -9.72
N CYS A 64 8.45 -6.79 -8.97
CA CYS A 64 9.03 -7.11 -7.67
C CYS A 64 10.16 -8.14 -7.80
N PHE A 65 11.19 -7.99 -6.98
CA PHE A 65 12.24 -8.98 -6.81
C PHE A 65 11.92 -9.82 -5.58
N PHE A 66 11.63 -11.10 -5.76
CA PHE A 66 11.36 -12.01 -4.66
C PHE A 66 12.66 -12.40 -3.94
N LEU A 67 12.64 -12.23 -2.63
CA LEU A 67 13.70 -12.66 -1.72
C LEU A 67 13.47 -14.14 -1.34
N PRO A 68 14.44 -14.83 -0.72
CA PRO A 68 14.34 -16.27 -0.45
C PRO A 68 13.05 -16.70 0.27
N TYR A 69 12.59 -15.92 1.26
CA TYR A 69 11.35 -16.20 1.99
C TYR A 69 10.11 -15.99 1.13
N GLY A 70 10.06 -14.94 0.30
CA GLY A 70 8.95 -14.70 -0.61
C GLY A 70 8.86 -15.75 -1.72
N THR A 71 10.00 -16.14 -2.29
CA THR A 71 10.07 -17.21 -3.29
C THR A 71 9.54 -18.54 -2.76
N ARG A 72 9.82 -18.87 -1.48
CA ARG A 72 9.26 -20.07 -0.85
C ARG A 72 7.74 -20.05 -0.85
N ILE A 73 7.12 -18.93 -0.43
CA ILE A 73 5.67 -18.78 -0.41
C ILE A 73 5.11 -18.89 -1.83
N TYR A 74 5.72 -18.19 -2.78
CA TYR A 74 5.30 -18.21 -4.18
C TYR A 74 5.33 -19.63 -4.76
N ASN A 75 6.42 -20.36 -4.56
CA ASN A 75 6.56 -21.73 -5.05
C ASN A 75 5.52 -22.67 -4.43
N THR A 76 5.26 -22.57 -3.12
CA THR A 76 4.21 -23.36 -2.46
C THR A 76 2.83 -23.06 -3.04
N LEU A 77 2.52 -21.81 -3.36
CA LEU A 77 1.25 -21.44 -4.01
C LEU A 77 1.16 -21.98 -5.43
N VAL A 78 2.25 -21.92 -6.20
CA VAL A 78 2.31 -22.46 -7.56
C VAL A 78 2.16 -23.98 -7.55
N GLU A 79 2.82 -24.68 -6.62
CA GLU A 79 2.68 -26.13 -6.44
C GLU A 79 1.25 -26.54 -6.04
N PHE A 80 0.59 -25.74 -5.21
CA PHE A 80 -0.80 -26.01 -4.81
C PHE A 80 -1.80 -25.85 -5.96
N ILE A 81 -1.56 -24.91 -6.87
CA ILE A 81 -2.44 -24.64 -8.02
C ILE A 81 -2.22 -25.63 -9.18
N LYS A 82 -1.01 -26.19 -9.29
CA LYS A 82 -0.65 -27.19 -10.30
C LYS A 82 -1.33 -28.53 -10.05
#